data_AF-A0A444SAJ9-F1
#
_entry.id   AF-A0A444SAJ9-F1
#
_cell.length_a   1.000
_cell.length_b   1.000
_cell.length_c   1.000
_cell.angle_alpha   90.00
_cell.angle_beta   90.00
_cell.angle_gamma   90.00
#
_symmetry.space_group_name_H-M   'P 1'
#
loop_
_entity.id
_entity.type
_entity.pdbx_description
1 polymer ?
#
loop_
_entity_poly.entity_id
_entity_poly.type
_entity_poly.pdbx_seq_one_letter_code
_entity_poly.pdbx_strand_id
1 'polypeptide(L)'
;MKRYTEEDVSNALQAIIDGCSTRKASRDWNIPATTLRGRLKGATTIREAKAPYQRLSQAQEQHLARWIIEQGALGWIRVVVTGLSGPFLHPPTNVVKTDNSSDTNVGKGHTWIVAF
;
A
#
# COMPACT_ATOMS: atom_id res chain seq x y z
N MET A 1 14.50 0.68 11.86
CA MET A 1 13.40 0.21 12.75
C MET A 1 12.54 -0.77 11.96
N LYS A 2 12.28 -1.98 12.49
CA LYS A 2 11.35 -2.92 11.85
C LYS A 2 9.95 -2.29 11.90
N ARG A 3 9.32 -2.10 10.74
CA ARG A 3 7.89 -1.75 10.69
C ARG A 3 7.10 -2.99 11.07
N TYR A 4 6.29 -2.90 12.11
CA TYR A 4 5.35 -3.96 12.46
C TYR A 4 4.19 -3.94 11.46
N THR A 5 3.65 -5.11 11.15
CA THR A 5 2.47 -5.27 10.29
C THR A 5 1.20 -5.32 11.14
N GLU A 6 0.03 -5.26 10.49
CA GLU A 6 -1.25 -5.46 11.20
C GLU A 6 -1.42 -6.91 11.69
N GLU A 7 -0.76 -7.86 11.02
CA GLU A 7 -0.68 -9.25 11.46
C GLU A 7 0.13 -9.38 12.75
N ASP A 8 1.27 -8.69 12.85
CA ASP A 8 2.06 -8.63 14.10
C ASP A 8 1.21 -8.07 15.25
N VAL A 9 0.39 -7.04 14.99
CA VAL A 9 -0.52 -6.45 15.98
C VAL A 9 -1.58 -7.47 16.42
N SER A 10 -2.18 -8.18 15.48
CA SER A 10 -3.19 -9.22 15.79
C SER A 10 -2.60 -10.33 16.65
N ASN A 11 -1.42 -10.83 16.29
CA ASN A 11 -0.73 -11.88 17.05
C ASN A 11 -0.31 -11.40 18.45
N ALA A 12 0.17 -10.15 18.56
CA ALA A 12 0.51 -9.57 19.85
C ALA A 12 -0.71 -9.39 20.76
N LEU A 13 -1.87 -9.05 20.21
CA LEU A 13 -3.12 -8.96 20.95
C LEU A 13 -3.59 -10.35 21.41
N GLN A 14 -3.51 -11.36 20.55
CA GLN A 14 -3.84 -12.73 20.91
C GLN A 14 -2.96 -13.22 22.07
N ALA A 15 -1.65 -12.99 22.00
CA ALA A 15 -0.74 -13.35 23.09
C ALA A 15 -1.13 -12.66 24.42
N ILE A 16 -1.63 -11.42 24.38
CA ILE A 16 -2.10 -10.73 25.59
C ILE A 16 -3.36 -11.38 26.15
N ILE A 17 -4.28 -11.79 25.29
CA ILE A 17 -5.50 -12.53 25.68
C ILE A 17 -5.12 -13.87 26.31
N ASP A 18 -4.09 -14.54 25.77
CA ASP A 18 -3.55 -15.82 26.28
C ASP A 18 -2.78 -15.66 27.61
N GLY A 19 -2.70 -14.45 28.18
CA GLY A 19 -2.11 -14.18 29.49
C GLY A 19 -0.75 -13.49 29.45
N CYS A 20 -0.23 -13.12 28.28
CA CYS A 20 1.02 -12.36 28.18
C CYS A 20 0.81 -10.90 28.61
N SER A 21 1.77 -10.33 29.35
CA SER A 21 1.69 -8.90 29.68
C SER A 21 1.88 -8.02 28.43
N THR A 22 1.21 -6.87 28.37
CA THR A 22 1.34 -5.92 27.25
C THR A 22 2.79 -5.47 27.01
N ARG A 23 3.60 -5.35 28.09
CA ARG A 23 5.02 -5.01 27.99
C ARG A 23 5.85 -6.13 27.36
N LYS A 24 5.54 -7.40 27.66
CA LYS A 24 6.21 -8.55 27.07
C LYS A 24 5.83 -8.67 25.59
N ALA A 25 4.54 -8.64 25.26
CA ALA A 25 4.08 -8.65 23.87
C ALA A 25 4.65 -7.48 23.03
N SER A 26 4.73 -6.28 23.61
CA SER A 26 5.36 -5.11 22.96
C SER A 26 6.83 -5.36 22.57
N ARG A 27 7.60 -6.05 23.41
CA ARG A 27 9.00 -6.37 23.14
C ARG A 27 9.13 -7.52 22.14
N ASP A 28 8.37 -8.59 22.35
CA ASP A 28 8.44 -9.82 21.56
C ASP A 28 8.04 -9.54 20.09
N TRP A 29 7.04 -8.67 19.87
CA TRP A 29 6.55 -8.31 18.54
C TRP A 29 7.11 -6.96 18.01
N ASN A 30 7.94 -6.27 18.80
CA ASN A 30 8.50 -4.94 18.46
C ASN A 30 7.41 -3.89 18.09
N ILE A 31 6.34 -3.86 18.87
CA ILE A 31 5.19 -2.94 18.69
C ILE A 31 5.13 -1.99 19.87
N PRO A 32 4.93 -0.68 19.68
CA PRO A 32 4.74 0.24 20.79
C PRO A 32 3.59 -0.21 21.71
N ALA A 33 3.85 -0.29 23.02
CA ALA A 33 2.83 -0.68 24.00
C ALA A 33 1.61 0.27 23.98
N THR A 34 1.79 1.52 23.57
CA THR A 34 0.71 2.49 23.36
C THR A 34 -0.24 2.05 22.25
N THR A 35 0.28 1.53 21.15
CA THR A 35 -0.51 0.95 20.04
C THR A 35 -1.33 -0.23 20.54
N LEU A 36 -0.71 -1.19 21.24
CA LEU A 36 -1.41 -2.36 21.78
C LEU A 36 -2.50 -1.97 22.79
N ARG A 37 -2.24 -1.01 23.69
CA ARG A 37 -3.25 -0.47 24.62
C ARG A 37 -4.40 0.21 23.89
N GLY A 38 -4.11 0.97 22.82
CA GLY A 38 -5.14 1.58 21.99
C GLY A 38 -6.04 0.52 21.36
N ARG A 39 -5.44 -0.52 20.78
CA ARG A 39 -6.15 -1.65 20.17
C ARG A 39 -7.03 -2.40 21.17
N LEU A 40 -6.53 -2.67 22.38
CA LEU A 40 -7.32 -3.28 23.46
C LEU A 40 -8.53 -2.44 23.89
N LYS A 41 -8.47 -1.11 23.70
CA LYS A 41 -9.59 -0.19 23.94
C LYS A 41 -10.53 -0.05 22.75
N GLY A 42 -10.29 -0.76 21.65
CA GLY A 42 -11.11 -0.70 20.43
C GLY A 42 -10.64 0.33 19.40
N ALA A 43 -9.42 0.88 19.51
CA ALA A 43 -8.89 1.73 18.44
C ALA A 43 -8.68 0.92 17.15
N THR A 44 -9.06 1.50 16.01
CA THR A 44 -8.89 0.89 14.68
C THR A 44 -7.67 1.45 13.95
N THR A 45 -7.32 0.88 12.80
CA THR A 45 -6.28 1.47 11.95
C THR A 45 -6.70 2.86 11.49
N ILE A 46 -5.73 3.72 11.17
CA ILE A 46 -6.02 5.02 10.52
C ILE A 46 -6.79 4.80 9.21
N ARG A 47 -6.50 3.71 8.48
CA ARG A 47 -7.16 3.38 7.22
C ARG A 47 -8.64 3.07 7.43
N GLU A 48 -8.97 2.20 8.37
CA GLU A 48 -10.36 1.85 8.71
C GLU A 48 -11.10 3.07 9.26
N ALA A 49 -10.47 3.84 10.17
CA ALA A 49 -11.06 5.07 10.70
C ALA A 49 -11.37 6.10 9.60
N LYS A 50 -10.55 6.12 8.52
CA LYS A 50 -10.74 7.00 7.36
C LYS A 50 -11.65 6.43 6.28
N ALA A 51 -11.95 5.13 6.28
CA ALA A 51 -12.79 4.49 5.27
C ALA A 51 -14.15 5.20 5.04
N PRO A 52 -14.93 5.60 6.07
CA PRO A 52 -16.21 6.28 5.85
C PRO A 52 -16.06 7.71 5.26
N TYR A 53 -14.86 8.29 5.30
CA TYR A 53 -14.55 9.61 4.76
C TYR A 53 -13.99 9.56 3.33
N GLN A 54 -13.77 8.37 2.77
CA GLN A 54 -13.32 8.22 1.39
C GLN A 54 -14.45 8.54 0.41
N ARG A 55 -14.09 9.18 -0.71
CA ARG A 55 -15.05 9.52 -1.77
C ARG A 55 -15.50 8.30 -2.56
N LEU A 56 -14.66 7.26 -2.59
CA LEU A 56 -14.91 6.01 -3.29
C LEU A 56 -14.99 4.89 -2.25
N SER A 57 -15.91 3.96 -2.47
CA SER A 57 -15.90 2.70 -1.73
C SER A 57 -14.71 1.84 -2.16
N GLN A 58 -14.29 0.91 -1.31
CA GLN A 58 -13.21 -0.03 -1.64
C GLN A 58 -13.47 -0.80 -2.95
N ALA A 59 -14.73 -1.15 -3.22
CA ALA A 59 -15.12 -1.82 -4.47
C ALA A 59 -14.93 -0.90 -5.69
N GLN A 60 -15.23 0.40 -5.55
CA GLN A 60 -15.00 1.37 -6.62
C GLN A 60 -13.52 1.62 -6.86
N GLU A 61 -12.72 1.71 -5.80
CA GLU A 61 -11.25 1.82 -5.90
C GLU A 61 -10.66 0.60 -6.62
N GLN A 62 -11.11 -0.61 -6.26
CA GLN A 62 -10.67 -1.85 -6.93
C GLN A 62 -11.05 -1.89 -8.40
N HIS A 63 -12.28 -1.49 -8.73
CA HIS A 63 -12.73 -1.42 -10.11
C HIS A 63 -11.90 -0.42 -10.92
N LEU A 64 -11.66 0.77 -10.36
CA LEU A 64 -10.85 1.80 -11.00
C LEU A 64 -9.40 1.35 -11.17
N ALA A 65 -8.81 0.71 -10.15
CA ALA A 65 -7.46 0.17 -10.21
C ALA A 65 -7.31 -0.86 -11.33
N ARG A 66 -8.25 -1.81 -11.40
CA ARG A 66 -8.28 -2.82 -12.47
C ARG A 66 -8.39 -2.17 -13.85
N TRP A 67 -9.32 -1.23 -14.01
CA TRP A 67 -9.50 -0.52 -15.27
C TRP A 67 -8.21 0.19 -15.68
N ILE A 68 -7.55 0.94 -14.78
CA ILE A 68 -6.28 1.63 -15.07
C ILE A 68 -5.20 0.64 -15.54
N ILE A 69 -5.08 -0.52 -14.88
CA ILE A 69 -4.12 -1.57 -15.27
C ILE A 69 -4.42 -2.09 -16.67
N GLU A 70 -5.68 -2.38 -16.98
CA GLU A 70 -6.10 -2.84 -18.31
C GLU A 70 -5.82 -1.79 -19.39
N GLN A 71 -6.10 -0.50 -19.11
CA GLN A 71 -5.76 0.60 -20.03
C GLN A 71 -4.25 0.74 -20.24
N GLY A 72 -3.46 0.47 -19.20
CA GLY A 72 -2.00 0.43 -19.29
C GLY A 72 -1.49 -0.70 -20.18
N ALA A 73 -2.08 -1.89 -20.05
CA ALA A 73 -1.76 -3.03 -20.91
C ALA A 73 -2.09 -2.79 -22.39
N LEU A 74 -3.14 -2.02 -22.67
CA LEU A 74 -3.51 -1.59 -24.02
C LEU A 74 -2.61 -0.47 -24.57
N GLY A 75 -1.70 0.08 -23.76
CA GLY A 75 -0.79 1.16 -24.16
C GLY A 75 -1.45 2.53 -24.24
N TRP A 76 -2.71 2.67 -23.80
CA TRP A 76 -3.44 3.94 -23.85
C TRP A 76 -3.04 4.87 -22.72
N ILE A 77 -2.59 4.29 -21.60
CA ILE A 77 -2.16 5.03 -20.42
C ILE A 77 -0.78 4.54 -20.00
N ARG A 78 0.14 5.47 -19.75
CA ARG A 78 1.41 5.13 -19.11
C ARG A 78 1.16 4.95 -17.61
N VAL A 79 1.08 3.70 -17.18
CA VAL A 79 0.98 3.34 -15.76
C VAL A 79 2.40 3.17 -15.21
N VAL A 80 2.80 4.04 -14.28
CA VAL A 80 4.05 3.86 -13.51
C VAL A 80 3.66 3.25 -12.18
N VAL A 81 3.75 1.92 -12.06
CA VAL A 81 3.53 1.23 -10.78
C VAL A 81 4.77 1.42 -9.92
N THR A 82 4.76 2.42 -9.04
CA THR A 82 5.83 2.58 -8.04
C THR A 82 5.58 1.67 -6.84
N GLY A 83 6.29 0.55 -6.81
CA GLY A 83 6.63 -0.16 -5.57
C GLY A 83 5.67 -1.25 -5.10
N LEU A 84 5.74 -2.43 -5.73
CA LEU A 84 5.65 -3.73 -5.05
C LEU A 84 6.49 -4.74 -5.86
N SER A 85 7.61 -5.18 -5.29
CA SER A 85 8.34 -6.36 -5.75
C SER A 85 7.48 -7.60 -5.50
N GLY A 86 6.62 -7.95 -6.44
CA GLY A 86 5.83 -9.19 -6.48
C GLY A 86 6.05 -9.90 -7.83
N PRO A 87 5.94 -11.24 -7.89
CA PRO A 87 6.57 -12.08 -8.93
C PRO A 87 5.88 -12.07 -10.30
N PHE A 88 4.95 -11.15 -10.55
CA PHE A 88 4.14 -11.11 -11.78
C PHE A 88 4.48 -9.93 -12.66
N LEU A 89 5.75 -9.81 -13.06
CA LEU A 89 6.14 -8.93 -14.15
C LEU A 89 7.27 -9.61 -14.95
N HIS A 90 6.89 -10.40 -15.96
CA HIS A 90 7.74 -10.49 -17.14
C HIS A 90 7.62 -9.14 -17.86
N PRO A 91 8.73 -8.45 -18.15
CA PRO A 91 8.66 -7.22 -18.93
C PRO A 91 8.18 -7.56 -20.35
N PRO A 92 7.26 -6.78 -20.96
CA PRO A 92 7.10 -6.85 -22.40
C PRO A 92 8.42 -6.43 -23.03
N THR A 93 9.03 -7.37 -23.76
CA THR A 93 10.20 -7.17 -24.61
C THR A 93 9.89 -6.07 -25.62
N ASN A 94 10.24 -4.83 -25.31
CA ASN A 94 10.53 -3.80 -26.30
C ASN A 94 11.45 -2.76 -25.67
N VAL A 95 12.71 -3.17 -25.51
CA VAL A 95 13.84 -2.24 -25.36
C VAL A 95 14.11 -1.67 -26.75
N VAL A 96 13.40 -0.60 -27.11
CA VAL A 96 13.95 0.33 -28.09
C VAL A 96 14.89 1.23 -27.29
N LYS A 97 16.19 0.95 -27.37
CA LYS A 97 17.21 1.96 -27.11
C LYS A 97 17.01 3.06 -28.14
N THR A 98 16.71 4.27 -27.70
CA THR A 98 17.14 5.46 -28.43
C THR A 98 18.04 6.26 -27.53
N ASP A 99 19.29 6.34 -27.97
CA ASP A 99 20.33 7.16 -27.41
C ASP A 99 19.94 8.65 -27.40
N ASN A 100 20.59 9.38 -26.50
CA ASN A 100 20.53 10.82 -26.26
C ASN A 100 20.33 11.67 -27.53
N SER A 101 19.35 12.59 -27.52
CA SER A 101 19.59 14.00 -27.87
C SER A 101 18.40 14.89 -27.49
N SER A 102 18.74 16.09 -27.05
CA SER A 102 17.92 17.31 -26.88
C SER A 102 16.74 17.47 -27.84
N ASP A 103 15.54 17.77 -27.31
CA ASP A 103 14.92 19.09 -27.47
C ASP A 103 13.46 19.15 -26.99
N THR A 104 13.17 20.28 -26.35
CA THR A 104 11.90 21.00 -26.15
C THR A 104 10.54 20.32 -26.36
N ASN A 105 9.79 20.28 -25.24
CA ASN A 105 8.44 20.88 -25.08
C ASN A 105 7.28 20.36 -25.95
N VAL A 106 6.53 19.35 -25.48
CA VAL A 106 5.06 19.28 -25.67
C VAL A 106 4.42 18.45 -24.55
N GLY A 107 3.37 19.00 -23.93
CA GLY A 107 2.32 18.21 -23.28
C GLY A 107 2.37 18.18 -21.76
N LYS A 108 1.53 19.00 -21.11
CA LYS A 108 1.17 18.91 -19.69
C LYS A 108 0.42 17.59 -19.42
N GLY A 109 1.13 16.47 -19.42
CA GLY A 109 0.62 15.18 -18.96
C GLY A 109 0.37 15.29 -17.46
N HIS A 110 -0.91 15.42 -17.07
CA HIS A 110 -1.31 15.38 -15.68
C HIS A 110 -0.91 14.02 -15.12
N THR A 111 0.13 14.01 -14.29
CA THR A 111 0.65 12.82 -13.62
C THR A 111 -0.28 12.52 -12.47
N TRP A 112 -1.14 11.52 -12.63
CA TRP A 112 -1.95 11.01 -11.53
C TRP A 112 -1.10 10.03 -10.71
N ILE A 113 -0.67 10.48 -9.54
CA ILE A 113 -0.04 9.60 -8.55
C ILE A 113 -1.17 8.81 -7.88
N VAL A 114 -1.28 7.53 -8.21
CA VAL A 114 -2.14 6.59 -7.48
C VAL A 114 -1.28 5.91 -6.43
N ALA A 115 -1.47 6.25 -5.16
CA ALA A 115 -0.86 5.57 -4.02
C ALA A 115 -1.91 4.62 -3.39
N PHE A 116 -1.59 3.33 -3.29
CA PHE A 116 -2.37 2.31 -2.60
C PHE A 116 -1.90 2.13 -1.15
#